data_AF-A0A6I3WIH5-F1
#
_entry.id   AF-A0A6I3WIH5-F1
#
_cell.length_a   1.000
_cell.length_b   1.000
_cell.length_c   1.000
_cell.angle_alpha   90.00
_cell.angle_beta   90.00
_cell.angle_gamma   90.00
#
_symmetry.space_group_name_H-M   'P 1'
#
loop_
_entity.id
_entity.type
_entity.pdbx_description
1 polymer ?
#
loop_
_entity_poly.entity_id
_entity_poly.type
_entity_poly.pdbx_seq_one_letter_code
_entity_poly.pdbx_strand_id
1 'polypeptide(L)' 'MAEFDNNGGDQDSSTAQRHDPSNACQSCGTPHARTWSTSDGPARLCPPCAALHGVGCP' A
#
# COMPACT_ATOMS: atom_id res chain seq x y z
N MET A 1 4.56 11.95 47.20
CA MET A 1 5.58 11.33 46.35
C MET A 1 4.80 10.96 45.10
N ALA A 2 4.85 11.80 44.06
CA ALA A 2 3.89 11.72 42.96
C ALA A 2 4.23 10.58 42.00
N GLU A 3 3.19 9.84 41.63
CA GLU A 3 3.17 8.77 40.64
C GLU A 3 3.19 9.43 39.26
N PHE A 4 4.20 9.11 38.45
CA PHE A 4 4.25 9.51 37.05
C PHE A 4 4.43 8.24 36.22
N ASP A 5 3.33 7.51 36.04
CA ASP A 5 3.22 6.45 35.05
C ASP A 5 3.65 6.99 33.69
N ASN A 6 4.84 6.58 33.27
CA ASN A 6 5.35 6.83 31.93
C ASN A 6 4.61 5.89 30.96
N ASN A 7 3.42 6.29 30.53
CA ASN A 7 2.77 5.71 29.36
C ASN A 7 3.48 6.28 28.11
N GLY A 8 4.66 5.74 27.81
CA GLY A 8 5.35 5.94 26.54
C GLY A 8 4.65 5.15 25.46
N GLY A 9 3.47 5.61 25.03
CA GLY A 9 2.84 5.14 23.81
C GLY A 9 3.43 5.91 22.62
N ASP A 10 4.59 5.49 22.14
CA ASP A 10 5.12 5.87 20.83
C ASP A 10 4.29 5.18 19.73
N GLN A 11 3.02 5.58 19.65
CA GLN A 11 2.27 5.41 18.43
C GLN A 11 2.78 6.48 17.48
N ASP A 12 3.86 6.14 16.77
CA ASP A 12 4.31 6.83 15.56
C ASP A 12 3.17 6.83 14.53
N SER A 13 2.23 7.75 14.76
CA SER A 13 1.22 8.19 13.80
C SER A 13 1.79 9.37 13.02
N SER A 14 3.06 9.29 12.62
CA SER A 14 3.74 10.30 11.82
C SER A 14 3.71 9.87 10.36
N THR A 15 2.51 9.65 9.83
CA THR A 15 2.11 9.99 8.44
C THR A 15 0.69 9.50 8.23
N ALA A 16 -0.28 10.36 8.57
CA ALA A 16 -1.55 10.40 7.86
C ALA A 16 -1.36 10.84 6.39
N GLN A 17 -0.32 10.36 5.71
CA GLN A 17 -0.43 10.15 4.29
C GLN A 17 -1.49 9.08 4.18
N ARG A 18 -2.58 9.38 3.48
CA ARG A 18 -3.62 8.42 3.19
C ARG A 18 -3.01 7.29 2.39
N HIS A 19 -2.37 6.34 3.08
CA HIS A 19 -1.98 5.07 2.56
C HIS A 19 -3.29 4.31 2.46
N ASP A 20 -4.13 4.74 1.52
CA ASP A 20 -5.36 4.09 1.17
C ASP A 20 -4.94 2.70 0.70
N PRO A 21 -5.10 1.65 1.52
CA PRO A 21 -4.62 0.32 1.16
C PRO A 21 -5.36 -0.19 -0.07
N SER A 22 -6.52 0.41 -0.39
CA SER A 22 -7.26 0.18 -1.62
C SER A 22 -6.53 0.68 -2.88
N ASN A 23 -5.50 1.53 -2.76
CA ASN A 23 -4.66 1.99 -3.87
C ASN A 23 -3.25 1.37 -3.89
N ALA A 24 -2.96 0.43 -2.99
CA ALA A 24 -1.66 -0.23 -2.91
C ALA A 24 -1.49 -1.36 -3.92
N CYS A 25 -0.25 -1.58 -4.37
CA CYS A 25 0.11 -2.66 -5.28
C CYS A 25 0.03 -3.99 -4.54
N GLN A 26 -0.68 -4.97 -5.09
CA GLN A 26 -0.79 -6.30 -4.49
C GLN A 26 0.55 -7.04 -4.43
N SER A 27 1.50 -6.68 -5.30
CA SER A 27 2.79 -7.37 -5.41
C SER A 27 3.88 -6.76 -4.51
N CYS A 28 3.93 -5.42 -4.41
CA CYS A 28 5.02 -4.73 -3.70
C CYS A 28 4.55 -3.60 -2.76
N GLY A 29 3.24 -3.40 -2.58
CA GLY A 29 2.70 -2.46 -1.60
C GLY A 29 2.83 -0.97 -1.96
N THR A 30 3.33 -0.62 -3.16
CA THR A 30 3.43 0.81 -3.53
C THR A 30 2.04 1.44 -3.56
N PRO A 31 1.85 2.65 -3.01
CA PRO A 31 0.56 3.36 -3.04
C PRO A 31 0.15 3.85 -4.44
N HIS A 32 0.98 3.61 -5.47
CA HIS A 32 0.75 4.02 -6.85
C HIS A 32 0.31 2.84 -7.73
N ALA A 33 -0.66 2.05 -7.27
CA ALA A 33 -1.18 0.93 -8.04
C ALA A 33 -2.43 1.31 -8.85
N ARG A 34 -2.47 0.84 -10.09
CA ARG A 34 -3.62 0.95 -10.98
C ARG A 34 -4.26 -0.42 -11.14
N THR A 35 -5.54 -0.43 -11.49
CA THR A 35 -6.23 -1.68 -11.83
C THR A 35 -5.90 -2.05 -13.27
N TRP A 36 -5.41 -3.27 -13.48
CA TRP A 36 -5.08 -3.86 -14.76
C TRP A 36 -6.00 -5.06 -14.99
N SER A 37 -6.46 -5.26 -16.23
CA SER A 37 -7.22 -6.45 -16.59
C SER A 37 -6.25 -7.58 -16.94
N THR A 38 -6.09 -8.56 -16.05
CA THR A 38 -5.36 -9.82 -16.33
C THR A 38 -6.32 -10.89 -16.86
N SER A 39 -5.78 -11.99 -17.38
CA SER A 39 -6.57 -13.18 -17.75
C SER A 39 -7.27 -13.84 -16.55
N ASP A 40 -6.78 -13.62 -15.34
CA ASP A 40 -7.35 -14.13 -14.08
C ASP A 40 -8.42 -13.18 -13.50
N GLY A 41 -8.40 -11.91 -13.92
CA GLY A 41 -9.32 -10.87 -13.45
C GLY A 41 -8.66 -9.50 -13.23
N PRO A 42 -9.38 -8.54 -12.64
CA PRO A 42 -8.83 -7.22 -12.33
C PRO A 42 -7.76 -7.31 -11.22
N ALA A 43 -6.50 -6.99 -11.55
CA ALA A 43 -5.38 -6.99 -10.63
C ALA A 43 -4.91 -5.56 -10.33
N ARG A 44 -4.65 -5.24 -9.07
CA ARG A 44 -4.14 -3.94 -8.61
C ARG A 44 -2.62 -3.98 -8.56
N LEU A 45 -1.97 -3.50 -9.62
CA LEU A 45 -0.52 -3.53 -9.76
C LEU A 45 0.01 -2.13 -10.08
N CYS A 46 1.20 -1.81 -9.58
CA CYS A 46 1.92 -0.64 -10.07
C CYS A 46 2.46 -0.93 -11.49
N PRO A 47 2.75 0.10 -12.32
CA PRO A 47 3.25 -0.07 -13.68
C PRO A 47 4.43 -1.06 -13.84
N PRO A 48 5.46 -1.06 -12.97
CA PRO A 48 6.56 -2.01 -13.11
C PRO A 48 6.12 -3.45 -12.80
N CYS A 49 5.27 -3.67 -11.78
CA CYS A 49 4.73 -4.99 -11.51
C CYS A 49 3.78 -5.45 -12.62
N ALA A 50 2.97 -4.56 -13.16
CA ALA A 50 2.10 -4.88 -14.29
C ALA A 50 2.92 -5.35 -15.51
N ALA A 51 4.01 -4.66 -15.84
CA ALA A 51 4.94 -5.09 -16.89
C ALA A 51 5.60 -6.44 -16.59
N LEU A 52 6.02 -6.68 -15.34
CA LEU A 52 6.59 -7.97 -14.91
C LEU A 52 5.57 -9.13 -15.01
N HIS A 53 4.30 -8.85 -14.75
CA HIS A 53 3.19 -9.80 -14.86
C HIS A 53 2.61 -9.88 -16.29
N GLY A 54 3.14 -9.11 -17.25
CA GLY A 54 2.64 -9.08 -18.63
C GLY A 54 1.25 -8.46 -18.78
N VAL A 55 0.80 -7.67 -17.80
CA VAL A 55 -0.49 -6.99 -17.80
C VAL A 55 -0.31 -5.53 -18.19
N GLY A 56 -1.05 -5.08 -19.21
CA GLY A 56 -0.95 -3.70 -19.69
C GLY A 56 -0.60 -3.49 -21.16
N CYS A 57 -0.78 -4.51 -21.99
CA CYS A 57 -0.70 -4.40 -23.43
C CYS A 57 -1.93 -3.65 -24.02
N PRO A 58 -1.76 -2.98 -25.18
CA PRO A 58 -1.58 -3.66 -26.46
C PRO A 58 -0.15 -4.16 -26.71
#